data_AF-A0AAU3W3U3-F1
#
_entry.id   AF-A0AAU3W3U3-F1
#
_cell.length_a   1.000
_cell.length_b   1.000
_cell.length_c   1.000
_cell.angle_alpha   90.00
_cell.angle_beta   90.00
_cell.angle_gamma   90.00
#
_symmetry.space_group_name_H-M   'P 1'
#
loop_
_entity.id
_entity.type
_entity.pdbx_description
1 polymer ?
#
loop_
_entity_poly.entity_id
_entity_poly.type
_entity_poly.pdbx_seq_one_letter_code
_entity_poly.pdbx_strand_id
1 'polypeptide(L)'
;MERHCGTAGFSWHNLFEIKERMASIMPLKKMKGQRRQHEVGDIFTLQLDDSSYRFGRVVKMGESGPQGRFPGGILAYIYDVASSAPEPDLALLTPDRLLLPPFFTMNWVWQKGYFRTVAHEDLEAVHLLKRHCFYDASIEGYVDENDNEIPERIEPCGWFALTNFEHFQYELDEALVGRPVHGAYAKKK
;
A
#
# COMPACT_ATOMS: atom_id res chain seq x y z
N MET A 1 -56.75 -18.81 -27.30
CA MET A 1 -55.87 -17.62 -27.28
C MET A 1 -55.17 -17.63 -25.93
N GLU A 2 -54.10 -18.40 -25.84
CA GLU A 2 -53.41 -18.72 -24.59
C GLU A 2 -52.43 -17.60 -24.20
N ARG A 3 -52.42 -17.29 -22.90
CA ARG A 3 -51.51 -16.32 -22.28
C ARG A 3 -50.21 -17.04 -21.95
N HIS A 4 -49.09 -16.63 -22.56
CA HIS A 4 -47.77 -17.11 -22.16
C HIS A 4 -47.19 -16.27 -21.02
N CYS A 5 -46.88 -16.99 -19.95
CA CYS A 5 -46.14 -16.61 -18.75
C CYS A 5 -44.65 -16.34 -19.11
N GLY A 6 -44.13 -15.18 -18.73
CA GLY A 6 -42.71 -14.85 -18.88
C GLY A 6 -41.89 -15.39 -17.71
N THR A 7 -41.05 -16.39 -17.97
CA THR A 7 -40.03 -16.88 -17.04
C THR A 7 -38.83 -15.93 -17.06
N ALA A 8 -38.50 -15.35 -15.90
CA ALA A 8 -37.27 -14.59 -15.70
C ALA A 8 -36.06 -15.55 -15.74
N GLY A 9 -35.34 -15.55 -16.86
CA GLY A 9 -34.10 -16.32 -17.02
C GLY A 9 -32.96 -15.70 -16.22
N PHE A 10 -32.45 -16.43 -15.23
CA PHE A 10 -31.17 -16.15 -14.59
C PHE A 10 -30.06 -16.33 -15.64
N SER A 11 -29.48 -15.23 -16.11
CA SER A 11 -28.46 -15.25 -17.16
C SER A 11 -27.10 -15.64 -16.58
N TRP A 12 -26.59 -16.80 -16.99
CA TRP A 12 -25.25 -17.30 -16.68
C TRP A 12 -24.12 -16.38 -17.19
N HIS A 13 -24.40 -15.48 -18.12
CA HIS A 13 -23.44 -14.49 -18.63
C HIS A 13 -23.03 -13.47 -17.53
N ASN A 14 -23.93 -13.13 -16.61
CA ASN A 14 -23.63 -12.20 -15.51
C ASN A 14 -22.62 -12.79 -14.51
N LEU A 15 -22.60 -14.11 -14.32
CA LEU A 15 -21.64 -14.79 -13.45
C LEU A 15 -20.24 -14.89 -14.07
N PHE A 16 -20.16 -14.97 -15.41
CA PHE A 16 -18.88 -14.94 -16.13
C PHE A 16 -18.27 -13.54 -16.12
N GLU A 17 -19.10 -12.51 -16.28
CA GLU A 17 -18.68 -11.10 -16.22
C GLU A 17 -18.33 -10.66 -14.78
N ILE A 18 -18.96 -11.25 -13.76
CA ILE A 18 -18.54 -11.13 -12.35
C ILE A 18 -17.21 -11.86 -12.08
N LYS A 19 -16.97 -12.99 -12.76
CA LYS A 19 -15.69 -13.72 -12.70
C LYS A 19 -14.53 -12.96 -13.38
N GLU A 20 -14.80 -12.24 -14.47
CA GLU A 20 -13.81 -11.35 -15.11
C GLU A 20 -13.66 -10.01 -14.35
N ARG A 21 -14.70 -9.54 -13.65
CA ARG A 21 -14.63 -8.37 -12.74
C ARG A 21 -13.86 -8.61 -11.46
N MET A 22 -13.56 -9.86 -11.11
CA MET A 22 -12.50 -10.20 -10.16
C MET A 22 -11.15 -9.99 -10.85
N ALA A 23 -10.83 -8.73 -11.18
CA ALA A 23 -9.50 -8.32 -11.60
C ALA A 23 -8.50 -9.09 -10.75
N SER A 24 -7.69 -9.91 -11.43
CA SER A 24 -6.74 -10.85 -10.89
C SER A 24 -6.22 -10.40 -9.53
N ILE A 25 -6.83 -10.90 -8.45
CA ILE A 25 -6.28 -10.75 -7.10
C ILE A 25 -4.91 -11.39 -7.21
N MET A 26 -3.84 -10.61 -7.05
CA MET A 26 -2.48 -11.12 -7.02
C MET A 26 -2.07 -11.12 -5.55
N PRO A 27 -2.58 -12.09 -4.76
CA PRO A 27 -2.32 -12.06 -3.34
C PRO A 27 -0.82 -12.20 -3.12
N LEU A 28 -0.37 -11.64 -2.01
CA LEU A 28 1.03 -11.76 -1.65
C LEU A 28 1.37 -13.20 -1.28
N LYS A 29 2.39 -13.71 -1.95
CA LYS A 29 3.01 -14.97 -1.61
C LYS A 29 3.85 -14.80 -0.35
N LYS A 30 3.50 -15.56 0.68
CA LYS A 30 4.25 -15.57 1.94
C LYS A 30 5.66 -16.13 1.74
N MET A 31 6.66 -15.36 2.13
CA MET A 31 8.05 -15.75 2.26
C MET A 31 8.36 -16.25 3.68
N LYS A 32 9.61 -16.67 3.92
CA LYS A 32 10.07 -16.97 5.28
C LYS A 32 10.06 -15.69 6.12
N GLY A 33 9.24 -15.69 7.17
CA GLY A 33 9.13 -14.58 8.12
C GLY A 33 10.47 -14.19 8.73
N GLN A 34 10.62 -12.90 9.01
CA GLN A 34 11.82 -12.29 9.58
C GLN A 34 11.45 -11.65 10.91
N ARG A 35 12.06 -12.14 12.00
CA ARG A 35 11.99 -11.50 13.32
C ARG A 35 13.31 -10.78 13.54
N ARG A 36 13.33 -9.48 13.26
CA ARG A 36 14.46 -8.59 13.53
C ARG A 36 13.95 -7.25 13.99
N GLN A 37 14.85 -6.44 14.54
CA GLN A 37 14.63 -5.01 14.61
C GLN A 37 14.85 -4.43 13.20
N HIS A 38 13.91 -3.60 12.78
CA HIS A 38 14.00 -2.87 11.51
C HIS A 38 14.57 -1.50 11.78
N GLU A 39 15.14 -0.90 10.74
CA GLU A 39 15.80 0.39 10.79
C GLU A 39 15.34 1.27 9.63
N VAL A 40 15.42 2.59 9.82
CA VAL A 40 15.19 3.55 8.74
C VAL A 40 16.24 3.30 7.64
N GLY A 41 15.81 3.24 6.38
CA GLY A 41 16.67 2.86 5.26
C GLY A 41 16.63 1.37 4.89
N ASP A 42 15.98 0.52 5.70
CA ASP A 42 15.77 -0.89 5.34
C ASP A 42 14.99 -0.99 4.02
N ILE A 43 15.56 -1.75 3.08
CA ILE A 43 14.94 -2.08 1.79
C ILE A 43 14.32 -3.47 1.93
N PHE A 44 13.04 -3.57 1.60
CA PHE A 44 12.30 -4.82 1.69
C PHE A 44 11.65 -5.18 0.35
N THR A 45 11.38 -6.46 0.19
CA THR A 45 10.64 -7.01 -0.94
C THR A 45 9.33 -7.61 -0.46
N LEU A 46 8.37 -7.67 -1.39
CA LEU A 46 7.13 -8.43 -1.32
C LEU A 46 7.03 -9.27 -2.60
N GLN A 47 6.58 -10.51 -2.47
CA GLN A 47 6.43 -11.42 -3.60
C GLN A 47 4.96 -11.54 -3.99
N LEU A 48 4.66 -11.33 -5.27
CA LEU A 48 3.34 -11.54 -5.84
C LEU A 48 3.15 -13.02 -6.19
N ASP A 49 1.90 -13.44 -6.37
CA ASP A 49 1.56 -14.83 -6.71
C ASP A 49 2.11 -15.30 -8.06
N ASP A 50 2.35 -14.37 -9.00
CA ASP A 50 3.04 -14.62 -10.26
C ASP A 50 4.57 -14.81 -10.09
N SER A 51 5.04 -14.83 -8.85
CA SER A 51 6.45 -14.92 -8.43
C SER A 51 7.31 -13.71 -8.77
N SER A 52 6.74 -12.63 -9.31
CA SER A 52 7.41 -11.34 -9.42
C SER A 52 7.52 -10.65 -8.06
N TYR A 53 8.46 -9.72 -7.96
CA TYR A 53 8.71 -8.95 -6.76
C TYR A 53 8.32 -7.48 -6.95
N ARG A 54 7.89 -6.86 -5.85
CA ARG A 54 7.89 -5.41 -5.67
C ARG A 54 8.77 -5.07 -4.48
N PHE A 55 9.11 -3.80 -4.35
CA PHE A 55 10.08 -3.33 -3.37
C PHE A 55 9.53 -2.17 -2.57
N GLY A 56 10.03 -2.03 -1.36
CA GLY A 56 9.73 -0.92 -0.49
C GLY A 56 10.93 -0.50 0.35
N ARG A 57 10.78 0.65 0.99
CA ARG A 57 11.78 1.26 1.86
C ARG A 57 11.12 1.73 3.14
N VAL A 58 11.75 1.46 4.28
CA VAL A 58 11.37 2.06 5.57
C VAL A 58 11.90 3.49 5.60
N VAL A 59 11.02 4.48 5.71
CA VAL A 59 11.39 5.90 5.63
C VAL A 59 11.29 6.62 6.97
N LYS A 60 10.50 6.10 7.91
CA LYS A 60 10.44 6.59 9.29
C LYS A 60 10.01 5.44 10.20
N MET A 61 10.48 5.49 11.44
CA MET A 61 10.04 4.59 12.51
C MET A 61 9.69 5.36 13.77
N GLY A 62 8.91 4.73 14.62
CA GLY A 62 8.47 5.29 15.90
C GLY A 62 7.07 5.88 15.80
N GLU A 63 6.77 6.78 16.71
CA GLU A 63 5.47 7.43 16.76
C GLU A 63 5.36 8.61 15.78
N SER A 64 4.13 8.92 15.41
CA SER A 64 3.74 10.10 14.66
C SER A 64 3.29 11.19 15.64
N GLY A 65 3.98 12.31 15.56
CA GLY A 65 3.65 13.53 16.31
C GLY A 65 3.86 13.46 17.82
N PRO A 66 3.78 14.61 18.49
CA PRO A 66 3.99 14.71 19.93
C PRO A 66 2.91 14.01 20.78
N GLN A 67 1.77 13.68 20.18
CA GLN A 67 0.67 12.94 20.81
C GLN A 67 0.91 11.42 20.81
N GLY A 68 2.00 10.94 20.21
CA GLY A 68 2.40 9.54 20.25
C GLY A 68 1.49 8.61 19.45
N ARG A 69 0.89 9.08 18.33
CA ARG A 69 0.04 8.23 17.50
C ARG A 69 0.91 7.18 16.81
N PHE A 70 0.36 5.97 16.64
CA PHE A 70 1.08 4.84 16.04
C PHE A 70 2.40 4.49 16.76
N PRO A 71 2.40 4.25 18.08
CA PRO A 71 3.63 3.96 18.82
C PRO A 71 4.31 2.70 18.29
N GLY A 72 5.58 2.82 17.86
CA GLY A 72 6.32 1.75 17.19
C GLY A 72 5.92 1.52 15.73
N GLY A 73 5.19 2.46 15.13
CA GLY A 73 4.81 2.45 13.73
C GLY A 73 6.00 2.53 12.79
N ILE A 74 5.78 2.05 11.58
CA ILE A 74 6.74 2.08 10.48
C ILE A 74 6.07 2.77 9.32
N LEU A 75 6.61 3.91 8.91
CA LEU A 75 6.23 4.54 7.65
C LEU A 75 7.07 3.92 6.53
N ALA A 76 6.40 3.45 5.49
CA ALA A 76 7.05 2.80 4.38
C ALA A 76 6.54 3.31 3.02
N TYR A 77 7.40 3.14 2.03
CA TYR A 77 7.12 3.34 0.60
C TYR A 77 7.06 1.98 -0.10
N ILE A 78 6.20 1.86 -1.12
CA ILE A 78 6.23 0.76 -2.10
C ILE A 78 6.45 1.37 -3.49
N TYR A 79 7.42 0.85 -4.22
CA TYR A 79 7.81 1.36 -5.53
C TYR A 79 7.22 0.53 -6.68
N ASP A 80 6.90 1.20 -7.79
CA ASP A 80 6.52 0.59 -9.05
C ASP A 80 7.76 0.15 -9.84
N VAL A 81 8.46 -0.80 -9.22
CA VAL A 81 9.66 -1.45 -9.76
C VAL A 81 9.42 -2.95 -9.63
N ALA A 82 9.20 -3.61 -10.77
CA ALA A 82 9.04 -5.05 -10.86
C ALA A 82 10.39 -5.74 -11.06
N SER A 83 10.54 -6.94 -10.49
CA SER A 83 11.71 -7.79 -10.73
C SER A 83 11.34 -9.27 -10.67
N SER A 84 12.13 -10.11 -11.34
CA SER A 84 12.12 -11.56 -11.15
C SER A 84 13.07 -12.03 -10.04
N ALA A 85 13.92 -11.14 -9.53
CA ALA A 85 14.85 -11.38 -8.43
C ALA A 85 14.37 -10.67 -7.14
N PRO A 86 14.68 -11.22 -5.95
CA PRO A 86 14.25 -10.65 -4.67
C PRO A 86 15.04 -9.40 -4.26
N GLU A 87 16.19 -9.12 -4.88
CA GLU A 87 16.97 -7.90 -4.69
C GLU A 87 16.68 -6.87 -5.81
N PRO A 88 16.40 -5.59 -5.46
CA PRO A 88 16.22 -4.53 -6.45
C PRO A 88 17.55 -3.91 -6.89
N ASP A 89 17.52 -3.21 -8.04
CA ASP A 89 18.44 -2.12 -8.31
C ASP A 89 18.01 -0.89 -7.48
N LEU A 90 18.85 -0.50 -6.50
CA LEU A 90 18.54 0.58 -5.57
C LEU A 90 18.37 1.94 -6.26
N ALA A 91 19.04 2.16 -7.39
CA ALA A 91 18.95 3.40 -8.14
C ALA A 91 17.55 3.65 -8.74
N LEU A 92 16.72 2.61 -8.83
CA LEU A 92 15.34 2.71 -9.32
C LEU A 92 14.32 3.03 -8.22
N LEU A 93 14.72 2.97 -6.94
CA LEU A 93 13.83 3.15 -5.80
C LEU A 93 13.71 4.63 -5.44
N THR A 94 13.09 5.40 -6.34
CA THR A 94 12.95 6.86 -6.22
C THR A 94 11.51 7.28 -5.89
N PRO A 95 11.30 8.42 -5.17
CA PRO A 95 9.96 8.85 -4.75
C PRO A 95 8.98 9.18 -5.87
N ASP A 96 9.45 9.45 -7.08
CA ASP A 96 8.62 9.66 -8.28
C ASP A 96 8.09 8.35 -8.88
N ARG A 97 8.55 7.21 -8.36
CA ARG A 97 8.15 5.86 -8.81
C ARG A 97 7.40 5.08 -7.73
N LEU A 98 6.59 5.76 -6.93
CA LEU A 98 5.76 5.09 -5.93
C LEU A 98 4.58 4.38 -6.58
N LEU A 99 4.38 3.11 -6.20
CA LEU A 99 3.20 2.32 -6.58
C LEU A 99 2.00 2.66 -5.69
N LEU A 100 2.27 2.87 -4.40
CA LEU A 100 1.28 3.24 -3.39
C LEU A 100 1.65 4.58 -2.75
N PRO A 101 0.65 5.36 -2.28
CA PRO A 101 0.93 6.44 -1.36
C PRO A 101 1.71 5.95 -0.13
N PRO A 102 2.43 6.84 0.58
CA PRO A 102 3.04 6.51 1.86
C PRO A 102 2.00 5.93 2.82
N PHE A 103 2.38 4.93 3.60
CA PHE A 103 1.47 4.24 4.51
C PHE A 103 2.17 3.79 5.80
N PHE A 104 1.43 3.81 6.90
CA PHE A 104 1.92 3.31 8.17
C PHE A 104 1.61 1.82 8.33
N THR A 105 2.58 1.06 8.81
CA THR A 105 2.47 -0.35 9.14
C THR A 105 3.21 -0.66 10.44
N MET A 106 3.35 -1.94 10.74
CA MET A 106 3.98 -2.47 11.95
C MET A 106 4.79 -3.72 11.60
N ASN A 107 5.69 -4.13 12.49
CA ASN A 107 6.58 -5.27 12.28
C ASN A 107 5.89 -6.61 11.93
N TRP A 108 4.59 -6.77 12.21
CA TRP A 108 3.90 -8.02 11.97
C TRP A 108 3.91 -8.44 10.49
N VAL A 109 4.02 -7.52 9.52
CA VAL A 109 4.08 -7.87 8.09
C VAL A 109 5.36 -8.66 7.75
N TRP A 110 6.50 -8.30 8.35
CA TRP A 110 7.75 -9.05 8.24
C TRP A 110 7.70 -10.37 9.00
N GLN A 111 7.15 -10.35 10.22
CA GLN A 111 7.06 -11.56 11.05
C GLN A 111 6.19 -12.64 10.39
N LYS A 112 5.11 -12.25 9.70
CA LYS A 112 4.24 -13.14 8.94
C LYS A 112 4.78 -13.50 7.55
N GLY A 113 5.90 -12.90 7.14
CA GLY A 113 6.59 -13.20 5.88
C GLY A 113 5.98 -12.55 4.64
N TYR A 114 5.13 -11.54 4.79
CA TYR A 114 4.64 -10.77 3.65
C TYR A 114 5.73 -9.85 3.10
N PHE A 115 6.51 -9.25 4.01
CA PHE A 115 7.69 -8.48 3.67
C PHE A 115 8.96 -9.21 4.11
N ARG A 116 10.05 -8.94 3.40
CA ARG A 116 11.38 -9.44 3.74
C ARG A 116 12.42 -8.37 3.48
N THR A 117 13.23 -8.05 4.47
CA THR A 117 14.34 -7.10 4.30
C THR A 117 15.45 -7.79 3.51
N VAL A 118 15.93 -7.14 2.45
CA VAL A 118 16.92 -7.68 1.50
C VAL A 118 18.17 -6.83 1.41
N ALA A 119 18.08 -5.54 1.72
CA ALA A 119 19.22 -4.62 1.74
C ALA A 119 18.98 -3.49 2.75
N HIS A 120 19.97 -2.63 2.91
CA HIS A 120 19.90 -1.41 3.69
C HIS A 120 20.69 -0.33 2.95
N GLU A 121 20.15 0.89 2.90
CA GLU A 121 20.80 2.07 2.36
C GLU A 121 20.48 3.26 3.27
N ASP A 122 21.50 4.06 3.60
CA ASP A 122 21.32 5.25 4.42
C ASP A 122 20.27 6.17 3.79
N LEU A 123 19.29 6.59 4.60
CA LEU A 123 18.16 7.36 4.10
C LEU A 123 18.53 8.84 3.93
N GLU A 124 18.88 9.21 2.70
CA GLU A 124 19.05 10.61 2.29
C GLU A 124 17.74 11.29 1.86
N ALA A 125 17.75 12.63 1.81
CA ALA A 125 16.61 13.46 1.39
C ALA A 125 16.13 13.18 -0.04
N VAL A 126 17.02 12.73 -0.93
CA VAL A 126 16.70 12.31 -2.32
C VAL A 126 15.75 11.11 -2.35
N HIS A 127 15.75 10.28 -1.30
CA HIS A 127 14.88 9.10 -1.17
C HIS A 127 13.51 9.43 -0.58
N LEU A 128 13.24 10.69 -0.25
CA LEU A 128 12.01 11.12 0.41
C LEU A 128 11.15 11.98 -0.52
N LEU A 129 9.84 11.82 -0.39
CA LEU A 129 8.92 12.84 -0.87
C LEU A 129 9.24 14.16 -0.16
N LYS A 130 9.15 15.27 -0.90
CA LYS A 130 9.38 16.62 -0.34
C LYS A 130 8.46 16.94 0.84
N ARG A 131 7.27 16.33 0.86
CA ARG A 131 6.29 16.41 1.93
C ARG A 131 5.44 15.15 1.91
N HIS A 132 5.20 14.53 3.07
CA HIS A 132 4.16 13.52 3.17
C HIS A 132 2.81 14.17 3.39
N CYS A 133 1.77 13.50 2.93
CA CYS A 133 0.39 13.92 3.10
C CYS A 133 -0.43 12.68 3.42
N PHE A 134 -1.25 12.78 4.47
CA PHE A 134 -2.16 11.73 4.86
C PHE A 134 -3.50 12.35 5.19
N TYR A 135 -4.58 11.70 4.77
CA TYR A 135 -5.90 12.06 5.24
C TYR A 135 -6.15 11.47 6.62
N ASP A 136 -6.51 12.31 7.57
CA ASP A 136 -6.94 11.91 8.90
C ASP A 136 -8.46 12.08 9.04
N ALA A 137 -9.14 10.93 9.12
CA ALA A 137 -10.60 10.88 9.28
C ALA A 137 -11.07 11.42 10.64
N SER A 138 -10.22 11.47 11.66
CA SER A 138 -10.58 11.96 13.00
C SER A 138 -10.73 13.48 13.07
N ILE A 139 -10.06 14.20 12.17
CA ILE A 139 -10.18 15.67 12.03
C ILE A 139 -10.82 16.09 10.70
N GLU A 140 -11.23 15.13 9.87
CA GLU A 140 -11.69 15.35 8.48
C GLU A 140 -10.73 16.25 7.67
N GLY A 141 -9.43 16.01 7.79
CA GLY A 141 -8.38 16.89 7.29
C GLY A 141 -7.13 16.16 6.81
N TYR A 142 -6.05 16.91 6.59
CA TYR A 142 -4.78 16.38 6.12
C TYR A 142 -3.68 16.66 7.14
N VAL A 143 -2.78 15.70 7.31
CA VAL A 143 -1.60 15.81 8.19
C VAL A 143 -0.34 15.31 7.48
N ASP A 144 0.82 15.70 7.98
CA ASP A 144 2.11 15.11 7.61
C ASP A 144 2.43 13.86 8.46
N GLU A 145 3.61 13.27 8.27
CA GLU A 145 4.06 12.09 9.00
C GLU A 145 4.36 12.33 10.48
N ASN A 146 4.25 13.57 10.94
CA ASN A 146 4.46 14.01 12.32
C ASN A 146 3.15 14.49 12.94
N ASP A 147 1.99 14.12 12.38
CA ASP A 147 0.66 14.54 12.87
C ASP A 147 0.46 16.07 12.87
N ASN A 148 1.24 16.81 12.06
CA ASN A 148 1.01 18.24 11.88
C ASN A 148 -0.03 18.45 10.78
N GLU A 149 -1.05 19.23 11.08
CA GLU A 149 -2.05 19.62 10.08
C GLU A 149 -1.42 20.35 8.89
N ILE A 150 -1.89 20.02 7.71
CA ILE A 150 -1.53 20.68 6.45
C ILE A 150 -2.80 21.22 5.78
N PRO A 151 -2.74 22.40 5.14
CA PRO A 151 -3.94 23.12 4.73
C PRO A 151 -4.66 22.49 3.54
N GLU A 152 -3.97 21.67 2.74
CA GLU A 152 -4.50 21.07 1.54
C GLU A 152 -3.86 19.71 1.25
N ARG A 153 -4.54 18.93 0.41
CA ARG A 153 -4.06 17.63 -0.08
C ARG A 153 -2.88 17.81 -1.01
N ILE A 154 -1.82 17.05 -0.77
CA ILE A 154 -0.64 16.98 -1.63
C ILE A 154 -0.44 15.53 -2.06
N GLU A 155 -0.32 15.28 -3.37
CA GLU A 155 -0.12 13.91 -3.86
C GLU A 155 1.37 13.49 -3.78
N PRO A 156 1.66 12.20 -3.51
CA PRO A 156 0.69 11.16 -3.17
C PRO A 156 0.19 11.28 -1.72
N CYS A 157 -1.14 11.20 -1.53
CA CYS A 157 -1.77 11.30 -0.22
C CYS A 157 -2.26 9.93 0.26
N GLY A 158 -1.74 9.47 1.41
CA GLY A 158 -2.12 8.21 2.04
C GLY A 158 -3.22 8.33 3.09
N TRP A 159 -3.45 7.26 3.84
CA TRP A 159 -4.31 7.24 5.02
C TRP A 159 -3.49 7.47 6.28
N PHE A 160 -3.95 8.36 7.16
CA PHE A 160 -3.34 8.55 8.47
C PHE A 160 -3.88 7.49 9.44
N ALA A 161 -3.48 6.24 9.21
CA ALA A 161 -3.89 5.08 9.99
C ALA A 161 -2.84 3.96 9.88
N LEU A 162 -2.84 3.05 10.86
CA LEU A 162 -2.12 1.79 10.71
C LEU A 162 -2.85 0.91 9.69
N THR A 163 -2.21 0.70 8.54
CA THR A 163 -2.76 -0.11 7.46
C THR A 163 -2.88 -1.56 7.90
N ASN A 164 -4.09 -2.09 7.88
CA ASN A 164 -4.34 -3.52 8.06
C ASN A 164 -4.00 -4.29 6.78
N PHE A 165 -3.78 -5.61 6.89
CA PHE A 165 -3.34 -6.42 5.75
C PHE A 165 -4.32 -6.42 4.58
N GLU A 166 -5.61 -6.50 4.85
CA GLU A 166 -6.64 -6.61 3.81
C GLU A 166 -6.72 -5.33 2.99
N HIS A 167 -6.66 -4.18 3.67
CA HIS A 167 -6.63 -2.88 3.01
C HIS A 167 -5.35 -2.69 2.20
N PHE A 168 -4.18 -3.07 2.76
CA PHE A 168 -2.92 -3.04 2.02
C PHE A 168 -2.98 -3.89 0.75
N GLN A 169 -3.48 -5.13 0.86
CA GLN A 169 -3.61 -6.04 -0.27
C GLN A 169 -4.56 -5.47 -1.33
N TYR A 170 -5.69 -4.90 -0.91
CA TYR A 170 -6.64 -4.26 -1.83
C TYR A 170 -6.01 -3.09 -2.59
N GLU A 171 -5.34 -2.17 -1.89
CA GLU A 171 -4.67 -1.03 -2.54
C GLU A 171 -3.55 -1.50 -3.47
N LEU A 172 -2.78 -2.51 -3.07
CA LEU A 172 -1.76 -3.12 -3.92
C LEU A 172 -2.36 -3.73 -5.20
N ASP A 173 -3.43 -4.51 -5.09
CA ASP A 173 -4.10 -5.14 -6.24
C ASP A 173 -4.64 -4.08 -7.21
N GLU A 174 -5.27 -3.03 -6.70
CA GLU A 174 -5.77 -1.92 -7.52
C GLU A 174 -4.62 -1.19 -8.23
N ALA A 175 -3.52 -0.87 -7.52
CA ALA A 175 -2.36 -0.22 -8.12
C ALA A 175 -1.72 -1.06 -9.23
N LEU A 176 -1.60 -2.37 -9.01
CA LEU A 176 -0.97 -3.29 -9.97
C LEU A 176 -1.73 -3.40 -11.30
N VAL A 177 -3.06 -3.18 -11.28
CA VAL A 177 -3.88 -3.13 -12.50
C VAL A 177 -4.06 -1.70 -13.05
N GLY A 178 -3.27 -0.74 -12.54
CA GLY A 178 -3.30 0.65 -12.96
C GLY A 178 -4.54 1.42 -12.49
N ARG A 179 -5.31 0.88 -11.55
CA ARG A 179 -6.42 1.60 -10.96
C ARG A 179 -5.90 2.58 -9.90
N PRO A 180 -6.49 3.77 -9.84
CA PRO A 180 -6.08 4.75 -8.84
C PRO A 180 -6.22 4.20 -7.42
N VAL A 181 -5.12 4.21 -6.67
CA VAL A 181 -5.17 4.01 -5.23
C VAL A 181 -5.45 5.35 -4.58
N HIS A 182 -6.62 5.45 -3.99
CA HIS A 182 -7.08 6.66 -3.37
C HIS A 182 -6.88 6.54 -1.85
N GLY A 183 -5.81 7.17 -1.33
CA GLY A 183 -5.89 7.65 0.05
C GLY A 183 -7.11 8.57 0.16
N ALA A 184 -7.78 8.63 1.32
CA ALA A 184 -9.15 9.12 1.42
C ALA A 184 -9.41 10.39 0.61
N TYR A 185 -10.21 10.27 -0.45
CA TYR A 185 -10.94 11.45 -0.89
C TYR A 185 -11.97 11.71 0.19
N ALA A 186 -11.90 12.89 0.80
CA ALA A 186 -13.03 13.43 1.52
C ALA A 186 -14.24 13.28 0.61
N LYS A 187 -15.26 12.53 1.05
CA LYS A 187 -16.53 12.47 0.32
C LYS A 187 -16.96 13.92 0.13
N LYS A 188 -17.00 14.39 -1.12
CA LYS A 188 -17.68 15.64 -1.43
C LYS A 188 -19.10 15.48 -0.90
N LYS A 189 -19.45 16.28 0.11
CA LYS A 189 -20.85 16.46 0.56
C LYS A 189 -21.68 17.01 -0.58
#